data_AF-A0A2H3BCK5-F1
#
_entry.id   AF-A0A2H3BCK5-F1
#
_cell.length_a   1.000
_cell.length_b   1.000
_cell.length_c   1.000
_cell.angle_alpha   90.00
_cell.angle_beta   90.00
_cell.angle_gamma   90.00
#
_symmetry.space_group_name_H-M   'P 1'
#
loop_
_entity.id
_entity.type
_entity.pdbx_description
1 polymer ?
#
loop_
_entity_poly.entity_id
_entity_poly.type
_entity_poly.pdbx_seq_one_letter_code
_entity_poly.pdbx_strand_id
1 'polypeptide(L)'
;MASDANATAGDENLVRPANDIPVPVQHGQGRPCKYNTAEEKAAAHAANQQAYYNRNREVVCCKVRRRYHEEHSDARAYRRHGMRTKPKRIRSKGTEGVKTCDGVEEDTRREDEGRLDEIREQLSTLTSVQTPALFLAGVYAEAIDESCMNPAAHISAILAGFNKLERTASRRTQRFYQREGCSDRWRSMDGAQKSMQEVVSLLEDLLCSAMLGKGELRVAWSQSTLSYLHL
;
A
#
# COMPACT_ATOMS: atom_id res chain seq x y z
N MET A 1 42.06 -12.75 21.91
CA MET A 1 42.69 -13.02 23.21
C MET A 1 41.63 -12.92 24.30
N ALA A 2 41.05 -14.06 24.65
CA ALA A 2 40.33 -14.31 25.89
C ALA A 2 40.34 -15.84 26.03
N SER A 3 41.15 -16.29 26.97
CA SER A 3 41.43 -17.68 27.29
C SER A 3 40.41 -18.24 28.28
N ASP A 4 40.34 -19.57 28.27
CA ASP A 4 40.01 -20.46 29.39
C ASP A 4 38.58 -20.46 29.94
N ALA A 5 37.91 -21.61 29.82
CA ALA A 5 37.87 -22.54 30.96
C ALA A 5 37.19 -23.87 30.59
N ASN A 6 37.92 -24.91 30.89
CA ASN A 6 37.65 -26.34 30.82
C ASN A 6 36.66 -26.75 31.93
N ALA A 7 35.69 -27.61 31.66
CA ALA A 7 35.00 -28.37 32.72
C ALA A 7 34.48 -29.71 32.20
N THR A 8 35.11 -30.73 32.76
CA THR A 8 35.08 -32.16 32.49
C THR A 8 33.91 -32.86 33.17
N ALA A 9 33.61 -34.06 32.64
CA ALA A 9 33.18 -35.26 33.37
C ALA A 9 31.68 -35.44 33.65
N GLY A 10 31.20 -36.63 33.25
CA GLY A 10 29.90 -37.16 33.65
C GLY A 10 29.43 -38.30 32.75
N ASP A 11 30.31 -39.23 32.43
CA ASP A 11 29.99 -40.50 31.78
C ASP A 11 29.30 -41.41 32.80
N GLU A 12 27.97 -41.52 32.71
CA GLU A 12 27.21 -42.60 33.33
C GLU A 12 26.41 -43.32 32.23
N ASN A 13 27.13 -44.17 31.50
CA ASN A 13 26.59 -45.28 30.72
C ASN A 13 25.79 -46.23 31.63
N LEU A 14 24.52 -45.90 31.89
CA LEU A 14 23.57 -46.83 32.45
C LEU A 14 23.10 -47.77 31.32
N VAL A 15 23.84 -48.86 31.14
CA VAL A 15 23.45 -50.00 30.31
C VAL A 15 22.12 -50.54 30.85
N ARG A 16 21.02 -50.17 30.19
CA ARG A 16 19.71 -50.76 30.45
C ARG A 16 19.70 -52.17 29.85
N PRO A 17 19.33 -53.21 30.62
CA PRO A 17 19.18 -54.55 30.08
C PRO A 17 18.08 -54.55 29.02
N ALA A 18 18.48 -54.88 27.79
CA ALA A 18 17.56 -55.27 26.73
C ALA A 18 16.89 -56.58 27.18
N ASN A 19 15.57 -56.57 27.41
CA ASN A 19 14.65 -57.72 27.24
C ASN A 19 13.21 -57.44 27.72
N ASP A 20 12.69 -56.22 27.53
CA ASP A 20 11.24 -56.03 27.55
C ASP A 20 10.76 -56.03 26.10
N ILE A 21 10.39 -57.22 25.61
CA ILE A 21 9.64 -57.36 24.36
C ILE A 21 8.24 -56.79 24.66
N PRO A 22 7.87 -55.62 24.12
CA PRO A 22 6.56 -55.05 24.40
C PRO A 22 5.50 -55.97 23.80
N VAL A 23 4.73 -56.62 24.67
CA VAL A 23 3.57 -57.41 24.27
C VAL A 23 2.60 -56.45 23.57
N PRO A 24 2.18 -56.74 22.33
CA PRO A 24 1.25 -55.87 21.61
C PRO A 24 -0.07 -55.83 22.36
N VAL A 25 -0.32 -54.71 23.03
CA VAL A 25 -1.60 -54.42 23.68
C VAL A 25 -2.63 -54.29 22.55
N GLN A 26 -3.49 -55.30 22.40
CA GLN A 26 -4.63 -55.23 21.49
C GLN A 26 -5.60 -54.17 22.02
N HIS A 27 -5.41 -52.93 21.59
CA HIS A 27 -6.41 -51.90 21.75
C HIS A 27 -7.61 -52.31 20.89
N GLY A 28 -8.73 -52.61 21.57
CA GLY A 28 -10.02 -52.89 20.94
C GLY A 28 -10.36 -51.81 19.93
N GLN A 29 -11.15 -52.20 18.90
CA GLN A 29 -11.48 -51.47 17.66
C GLN A 29 -11.97 -50.02 17.87
N GLY A 30 -11.07 -49.17 18.33
CA GLY A 30 -11.26 -47.75 18.49
C GLY A 30 -11.06 -47.04 17.16
N ARG A 31 -11.62 -45.85 17.07
CA ARG A 31 -11.48 -44.97 15.91
C ARG A 31 -10.01 -44.88 15.50
N PRO A 32 -9.64 -45.14 14.23
CA PRO A 32 -8.25 -45.12 13.78
C PRO A 32 -7.55 -43.84 14.23
N CYS A 33 -6.40 -43.98 14.89
CA CYS A 33 -5.61 -42.83 15.29
C CYS A 33 -5.08 -42.14 14.03
N LYS A 34 -5.28 -40.83 13.92
CA LYS A 34 -4.91 -40.06 12.73
C LYS A 34 -3.38 -39.90 12.57
N TYR A 35 -2.63 -40.02 13.66
CA TYR A 35 -1.18 -39.87 13.70
C TYR A 35 -0.59 -41.00 14.54
N ASN A 36 0.49 -41.61 14.05
CA ASN A 36 1.14 -42.75 14.71
C ASN A 36 2.29 -42.30 15.62
N THR A 37 2.87 -41.12 15.35
CA THR A 37 3.96 -40.55 16.15
C THR A 37 3.66 -39.13 16.61
N ALA A 38 4.33 -38.71 17.69
CA ALA A 38 4.25 -37.33 18.19
C ALA A 38 4.80 -36.33 17.17
N GLU A 39 5.85 -36.72 16.43
CA GLU A 39 6.47 -35.94 15.36
C GLU A 39 5.51 -35.69 14.20
N GLU A 40 4.78 -36.73 13.77
CA GLU A 40 3.77 -36.63 12.71
C GLU A 40 2.64 -35.66 13.12
N LYS A 41 2.19 -35.75 14.38
CA LYS A 41 1.20 -34.82 14.93
C LYS A 41 1.71 -33.37 14.95
N ALA A 42 2.97 -33.15 15.31
CA ALA A 42 3.59 -31.82 15.32
C ALA A 42 3.73 -31.24 13.91
N ALA A 43 4.18 -32.05 12.95
CA ALA A 43 4.30 -31.66 11.54
C ALA A 43 2.93 -31.30 10.94
N ALA A 44 1.90 -32.11 11.19
CA ALA A 44 0.54 -31.84 10.73
C ALA A 44 -0.04 -30.56 11.37
N HIS A 45 0.25 -30.31 12.64
CA HIS A 45 -0.15 -29.08 13.32
C HIS A 45 0.55 -27.84 12.73
N ALA A 46 1.87 -27.92 12.48
CA ALA A 46 2.62 -26.84 11.84
C ALA A 46 2.10 -26.53 10.42
N ALA A 47 1.82 -27.55 9.62
CA ALA A 47 1.23 -27.38 8.29
C ALA A 47 -0.16 -26.72 8.35
N ASN A 48 -1.01 -27.14 9.29
CA ASN A 48 -2.31 -26.51 9.51
C ASN A 48 -2.20 -25.05 9.96
N GLN A 49 -1.26 -24.73 10.85
CA GLN A 49 -0.98 -23.35 11.26
C GLN A 49 -0.55 -22.50 10.06
N GLN A 50 0.39 -23.00 9.24
CA GLN A 50 0.83 -22.29 8.05
C GLN A 50 -0.33 -22.05 7.07
N ALA A 51 -1.15 -23.06 6.81
CA ALA A 51 -2.32 -22.94 5.96
C ALA A 51 -3.34 -21.93 6.52
N TYR A 52 -3.58 -21.95 7.84
CA TYR A 52 -4.42 -20.98 8.52
C TYR A 52 -3.87 -19.55 8.38
N TYR A 53 -2.57 -19.35 8.62
CA TYR A 53 -1.93 -18.05 8.47
C TYR A 53 -1.99 -17.55 7.04
N ASN A 54 -1.75 -18.41 6.05
CA ASN A 54 -1.84 -18.04 4.64
C ASN A 54 -3.27 -17.60 4.26
N ARG A 55 -4.30 -18.34 4.70
CA ARG A 55 -5.71 -17.98 4.47
C ARG A 55 -6.12 -16.67 5.16
N ASN A 56 -5.56 -16.40 6.34
CA ASN A 56 -5.92 -15.23 7.15
C ASN A 56 -4.88 -14.11 7.08
N ARG A 57 -3.90 -14.20 6.17
CA ARG A 57 -2.74 -13.31 6.13
C ARG A 57 -3.18 -11.86 6.01
N GLU A 58 -4.11 -11.60 5.09
CA GLU A 58 -4.63 -10.25 4.85
C GLU A 58 -5.39 -9.71 6.06
N VAL A 59 -6.26 -10.52 6.68
CA VAL A 59 -7.02 -10.12 7.87
C VAL A 59 -6.08 -9.77 9.04
N VAL A 60 -5.05 -10.59 9.25
CA VAL A 60 -4.03 -10.34 10.28
C VAL A 60 -3.24 -9.07 9.95
N CYS A 61 -2.77 -8.90 8.72
CA CYS A 61 -2.07 -7.69 8.28
C CYS A 61 -2.93 -6.44 8.44
N CYS A 62 -4.21 -6.50 8.09
CA CYS A 62 -5.16 -5.40 8.25
C CYS A 62 -5.38 -5.04 9.73
N LYS A 63 -5.54 -6.04 10.61
CA LYS A 63 -5.65 -5.82 12.06
C LYS A 63 -4.40 -5.17 12.64
N VAL A 64 -3.22 -5.64 12.24
CA VAL A 64 -1.93 -5.07 12.69
C VAL A 64 -1.77 -3.63 12.20
N ARG A 65 -2.03 -3.36 10.91
CA ARG A 65 -1.98 -1.99 10.37
C ARG A 65 -2.96 -1.06 11.08
N ARG A 66 -4.18 -1.53 11.36
CA ARG A 66 -5.19 -0.76 12.09
C ARG A 66 -4.71 -0.39 13.50
N ARG A 67 -4.20 -1.35 14.27
CA ARG A 67 -3.64 -1.09 15.61
C ARG A 67 -2.49 -0.09 15.56
N TYR A 68 -1.57 -0.24 14.61
CA TYR A 68 -0.45 0.69 14.45
C TYR A 68 -0.94 2.11 14.14
N HIS A 69 -1.96 2.26 13.28
CA HIS A 69 -2.54 3.55 13.00
C HIS A 69 -3.27 4.15 14.20
N GLU A 70 -4.02 3.36 14.97
CA GLU A 70 -4.70 3.79 16.20
C GLU A 70 -3.69 4.27 17.26
N GLU A 71 -2.62 3.50 17.50
CA GLU A 71 -1.54 3.88 18.44
C GLU A 71 -0.83 5.17 18.00
N HIS A 72 -0.58 5.35 16.70
CA HIS A 72 0.04 6.56 16.17
C HIS A 72 -0.91 7.76 15.99
N SER A 73 -2.23 7.53 15.90
CA SER A 73 -3.21 8.61 15.94
C SER A 73 -3.40 9.11 17.37
N ASP A 74 -3.43 8.21 18.35
CA ASP A 74 -3.56 8.56 19.76
C ASP A 74 -2.30 9.30 20.24
N ALA A 75 -1.10 8.85 19.87
CA ALA A 75 0.14 9.57 20.15
C ALA A 75 0.14 11.01 19.57
N ARG A 76 -0.52 11.23 18.42
CA ARG A 76 -0.70 12.56 17.82
C ARG A 76 -1.80 13.38 18.51
N ALA A 77 -2.87 12.73 18.98
CA ALA A 77 -3.94 13.37 19.75
C ALA A 77 -3.44 13.85 21.13
N TYR A 78 -2.62 13.05 21.81
CA TYR A 78 -1.97 13.45 23.07
C TYR A 78 -1.06 14.67 22.92
N ARG A 79 -0.33 14.79 21.80
CA ARG A 79 0.48 15.99 21.52
C ARG A 79 -0.35 17.24 21.23
N ARG A 80 -1.58 17.10 20.73
CA ARG A 80 -2.49 18.23 20.44
C ARG A 80 -3.30 18.68 21.66
N HIS A 81 -3.55 17.80 22.62
CA HIS A 81 -4.33 18.12 23.83
C HIS A 81 -3.54 18.74 24.99
N GLY A 82 -2.25 19.04 24.81
CA GLY A 82 -1.41 19.72 25.79
C GLY A 82 -1.76 21.18 26.09
N MET A 83 -2.71 21.79 25.37
CA MET A 83 -3.18 23.15 25.68
C MET A 83 -4.71 23.22 25.76
N ARG A 84 -5.20 23.41 26.99
CA ARG A 84 -6.53 23.89 27.38
C ARG A 84 -7.74 23.08 26.87
N THR A 85 -8.39 22.35 27.76
CA THR A 85 -9.69 22.73 28.34
C THR A 85 -10.19 21.63 29.28
N LYS A 86 -10.97 22.02 30.29
CA LYS A 86 -11.45 21.17 31.40
C LYS A 86 -12.21 19.94 30.90
N PRO A 87 -12.06 18.76 31.54
CA PRO A 87 -12.75 17.54 31.15
C PRO A 87 -14.27 17.70 31.34
N LYS A 88 -15.01 17.68 30.23
CA LYS A 88 -16.47 17.64 30.25
C LYS A 88 -16.89 16.21 30.59
N ARG A 89 -17.45 16.00 31.79
CA ARG A 89 -18.06 14.71 32.21
C ARG A 89 -19.17 14.36 31.21
N ILE A 90 -18.92 13.40 30.33
CA ILE A 90 -19.97 12.80 29.49
C ILE A 90 -20.61 11.68 30.31
N ARG A 91 -21.89 11.88 30.64
CA ARG A 91 -22.75 10.92 31.33
C ARG A 91 -23.20 9.88 30.30
N SER A 92 -22.57 8.71 30.29
CA SER A 92 -23.01 7.56 29.50
C SER A 92 -24.33 7.04 30.07
N LYS A 93 -25.38 7.04 29.25
CA LYS A 93 -26.66 6.39 29.56
C LYS A 93 -27.19 5.77 28.26
N GLY A 94 -27.45 4.46 28.30
CA GLY A 94 -28.34 3.81 27.34
C GLY A 94 -27.63 2.84 26.40
N THR A 95 -27.52 1.60 26.84
CA THR A 95 -27.14 0.41 26.08
C THR A 95 -28.36 -0.08 25.31
N GLU A 96 -28.63 0.35 24.08
CA GLU A 96 -29.67 -0.30 23.25
C GLU A 96 -29.32 -0.34 21.76
N GLY A 97 -29.37 -1.56 21.22
CA GLY A 97 -29.58 -1.87 19.81
C GLY A 97 -28.36 -1.77 18.89
N VAL A 98 -27.63 -2.88 18.73
CA VAL A 98 -26.75 -3.09 17.57
C VAL A 98 -27.65 -3.18 16.32
N LYS A 99 -27.97 -2.04 15.74
CA LYS A 99 -28.62 -1.93 14.44
C LYS A 99 -27.57 -2.29 13.39
N THR A 100 -27.69 -3.45 12.77
CA THR A 100 -26.87 -3.85 11.62
C THR A 100 -27.15 -2.88 10.47
N CYS A 101 -26.17 -2.03 10.18
CA CYS A 101 -26.23 -0.98 9.15
C CYS A 101 -25.94 -1.55 7.75
N ASP A 102 -26.67 -2.57 7.30
CA ASP A 102 -26.42 -3.18 5.97
C ASP A 102 -26.99 -2.36 4.80
N GLY A 103 -27.78 -1.31 5.06
CA GLY A 103 -28.45 -0.53 4.00
C GLY A 103 -27.66 0.65 3.41
N VAL A 104 -26.41 0.90 3.84
CA VAL A 104 -25.67 2.13 3.45
C VAL A 104 -24.61 1.87 2.37
N GLU A 105 -24.26 0.62 2.07
CA GLU A 105 -23.15 0.32 1.16
C GLU A 105 -23.48 0.56 -0.32
N GLU A 106 -24.72 0.32 -0.75
CA GLU A 106 -25.07 0.31 -2.18
C GLU A 106 -25.04 1.71 -2.82
N ASP A 107 -25.51 2.74 -2.09
CA ASP A 107 -25.47 4.13 -2.58
C ASP A 107 -24.04 4.66 -2.73
N THR A 108 -23.13 4.27 -1.85
CA THR A 108 -21.73 4.71 -1.94
C THR A 108 -21.00 4.15 -3.17
N ARG A 109 -21.46 3.00 -3.69
CA ARG A 109 -20.82 2.33 -4.83
C ARG A 109 -21.07 3.05 -6.15
N ARG A 110 -22.30 3.57 -6.36
CA ARG A 110 -22.63 4.35 -7.58
C ARG A 110 -21.91 5.68 -7.63
N GLU A 111 -21.78 6.38 -6.49
CA GLU A 111 -21.02 7.63 -6.43
C GLU A 111 -19.55 7.44 -6.79
N ASP A 112 -18.95 6.32 -6.39
CA ASP A 112 -17.53 6.06 -6.60
C ASP A 112 -17.20 5.70 -8.07
N GLU A 113 -18.15 5.12 -8.83
CA GLU A 113 -17.99 4.88 -10.27
C GLU A 113 -17.95 6.17 -11.08
N GLY A 114 -18.92 7.06 -10.89
CA GLY A 114 -18.93 8.36 -11.60
C GLY A 114 -17.68 9.20 -11.31
N ARG A 115 -17.09 9.03 -10.13
CA ARG A 115 -15.83 9.64 -9.72
C ARG A 115 -14.60 9.08 -10.46
N LEU A 116 -14.62 7.83 -10.89
CA LEU A 116 -13.52 7.26 -11.67
C LEU A 116 -13.53 7.82 -13.09
N ASP A 117 -14.71 7.88 -13.69
CA ASP A 117 -14.89 8.46 -15.02
C ASP A 117 -14.57 9.96 -15.02
N GLU A 118 -14.95 10.70 -13.97
CA GLU A 118 -14.57 12.11 -13.78
C GLU A 118 -13.04 12.31 -13.82
N ILE A 119 -12.25 11.45 -13.14
CA ILE A 119 -10.78 11.57 -13.14
C ILE A 119 -10.22 11.29 -14.52
N ARG A 120 -10.74 10.27 -15.21
CA ARG A 120 -10.31 9.93 -16.57
C ARG A 120 -10.63 11.04 -17.56
N GLU A 121 -11.82 11.63 -17.45
CA GLU A 121 -12.25 12.75 -18.25
C GLU A 121 -11.40 13.99 -17.97
N GLN A 122 -11.10 14.29 -16.70
CA GLN A 122 -10.19 15.38 -16.34
C GLN A 122 -8.78 15.14 -16.88
N LEU A 123 -8.23 13.93 -16.77
CA LEU A 123 -6.93 13.59 -17.34
C LEU A 123 -6.93 13.77 -18.86
N SER A 124 -7.95 13.24 -19.54
CA SER A 124 -8.14 13.36 -20.98
C SER A 124 -8.29 14.82 -21.42
N THR A 125 -8.99 15.63 -20.62
CA THR A 125 -9.17 17.07 -20.87
C THR A 125 -7.84 17.82 -20.72
N LEU A 126 -7.07 17.51 -19.66
CA LEU A 126 -5.76 18.13 -19.44
C LEU A 126 -4.76 17.77 -20.53
N THR A 127 -4.76 16.52 -21.01
CA THR A 127 -3.89 16.08 -22.10
C THR A 127 -4.47 16.37 -23.49
N SER A 128 -5.67 16.96 -23.59
CA SER A 128 -6.39 17.15 -24.84
C SER A 128 -6.53 15.87 -25.69
N VAL A 129 -6.70 14.72 -25.02
CA VAL A 129 -6.77 13.37 -25.64
C VAL A 129 -5.49 12.96 -26.38
N GLN A 130 -4.37 13.66 -26.13
CA GLN A 130 -3.10 13.37 -26.79
C GLN A 130 -2.29 12.33 -26.03
N THR A 131 -1.33 11.70 -26.72
CA THR A 131 -0.30 10.91 -26.06
C THR A 131 0.58 11.83 -25.19
N PRO A 132 1.18 11.32 -24.09
CA PRO A 132 2.06 12.11 -23.23
C PRO A 132 3.15 12.88 -24.01
N ALA A 133 3.76 12.24 -25.01
CA ALA A 133 4.79 12.85 -25.85
C ALA A 133 4.27 14.03 -26.70
N LEU A 134 3.10 13.87 -27.33
CA LEU A 134 2.49 14.95 -28.14
C LEU A 134 2.04 16.11 -27.27
N PHE A 135 1.41 15.80 -26.13
CA PHE A 135 1.03 16.81 -25.15
C PHE A 135 2.25 17.63 -24.70
N LEU A 136 3.35 16.95 -24.33
CA LEU A 136 4.57 17.62 -23.90
C LEU A 136 5.20 18.47 -25.02
N ALA A 137 5.16 18.01 -26.28
CA ALA A 137 5.62 18.79 -27.42
C ALA A 137 4.81 20.08 -27.61
N GLY A 138 3.49 20.04 -27.35
CA GLY A 138 2.64 21.22 -27.30
C GLY A 138 3.06 22.20 -26.20
N VAL A 139 3.25 21.69 -24.97
CA VAL A 139 3.71 22.51 -23.83
C VAL A 139 5.08 23.13 -24.12
N TYR A 140 6.00 22.38 -24.70
CA TYR A 140 7.30 22.89 -25.12
C TYR A 140 7.15 24.01 -26.16
N ALA A 141 6.35 23.81 -27.20
CA ALA A 141 6.12 24.79 -28.25
C ALA A 141 5.59 26.12 -27.69
N GLU A 142 4.60 26.06 -26.79
CA GLU A 142 4.07 27.23 -26.08
C GLU A 142 5.12 27.89 -25.18
N ALA A 143 5.94 27.09 -24.49
CA ALA A 143 6.99 27.59 -23.61
C ALA A 143 8.14 28.28 -24.39
N ILE A 144 8.47 27.83 -25.60
CA ILE A 144 9.52 28.45 -26.43
C ILE A 144 9.04 29.60 -27.31
N ASP A 145 7.72 29.82 -27.40
CA ASP A 145 7.12 30.90 -28.18
C ASP A 145 7.63 32.28 -27.72
N GLU A 146 7.81 33.21 -28.65
CA GLU A 146 8.36 34.54 -28.34
C GLU A 146 7.46 35.36 -27.40
N SER A 147 6.15 35.09 -27.39
CA SER A 147 5.22 35.75 -26.47
C SER A 147 5.36 35.25 -25.03
N CYS A 148 5.93 34.06 -24.80
CA CYS A 148 6.12 33.50 -23.47
C CYS A 148 7.36 34.09 -22.79
N MET A 149 7.12 35.04 -21.88
CA MET A 149 8.16 35.74 -21.11
C MET A 149 8.80 34.85 -20.02
N ASN A 150 8.05 33.90 -19.48
CA ASN A 150 8.53 33.02 -18.41
C ASN A 150 8.08 31.56 -18.63
N PRO A 151 8.89 30.77 -19.37
CA PRO A 151 8.61 29.37 -19.66
C PRO A 151 8.41 28.52 -18.40
N ALA A 152 9.23 28.74 -17.37
CA ALA A 152 9.16 27.98 -16.12
C ALA A 152 7.84 28.22 -15.37
N ALA A 153 7.35 29.46 -15.33
CA ALA A 153 6.05 29.78 -14.72
C ALA A 153 4.88 29.15 -15.49
N HIS A 154 4.93 29.16 -16.82
CA HIS A 154 3.92 28.51 -17.67
C HIS A 154 3.87 26.99 -17.42
N ILE A 155 5.01 26.30 -17.47
CA ILE A 155 5.10 24.86 -17.20
C ILE A 155 4.64 24.54 -15.76
N SER A 156 5.05 25.35 -14.77
CA SER A 156 4.65 25.19 -13.37
C SER A 156 3.13 25.29 -13.19
N ALA A 157 2.46 26.19 -13.92
CA ALA A 157 1.00 26.32 -13.87
C ALA A 157 0.28 25.08 -14.39
N ILE A 158 0.79 24.49 -15.48
CA ILE A 158 0.27 23.22 -16.04
C ILE A 158 0.50 22.08 -15.03
N LEU A 159 1.73 21.96 -14.50
CA LEU A 159 2.10 20.96 -13.52
C LEU A 159 1.22 21.02 -12.25
N ALA A 160 0.81 22.22 -11.82
CA ALA A 160 -0.10 22.38 -10.69
C ALA A 160 -1.48 21.72 -10.91
N GLY A 161 -1.98 21.73 -12.15
CA GLY A 161 -3.21 21.03 -12.55
C GLY A 161 -3.08 19.52 -12.38
N PHE A 162 -2.01 18.93 -12.91
CA PHE A 162 -1.71 17.50 -12.76
C PHE A 162 -1.50 17.10 -11.30
N ASN A 163 -0.74 17.87 -10.52
CA ASN A 163 -0.52 17.61 -9.10
C ASN A 163 -1.81 17.62 -8.27
N LYS A 164 -2.77 18.48 -8.62
CA LYS A 164 -4.08 18.50 -7.96
C LYS A 164 -4.89 17.24 -8.30
N LEU A 165 -4.85 16.80 -9.56
CA LEU A 165 -5.51 15.59 -10.01
C LEU A 165 -4.89 14.34 -9.39
N GLU A 166 -3.56 14.26 -9.33
CA GLU A 166 -2.77 13.17 -8.74
C GLU A 166 -3.15 12.92 -7.28
N ARG A 167 -3.18 13.98 -6.46
CA ARG A 167 -3.60 13.88 -5.06
C ARG A 167 -5.05 13.41 -4.91
N THR A 168 -5.90 13.72 -5.88
CA THR A 168 -7.30 13.31 -5.87
C THR A 168 -7.43 11.84 -6.26
N ALA A 169 -6.76 11.42 -7.34
CA ALA A 169 -6.68 10.03 -7.77
C ALA A 169 -6.07 9.14 -6.68
N SER A 170 -4.91 9.50 -6.15
CA SER A 170 -4.20 8.74 -5.09
C SER A 170 -5.07 8.47 -3.87
N ARG A 171 -5.81 9.48 -3.38
CA ARG A 171 -6.77 9.31 -2.28
C ARG A 171 -7.91 8.35 -2.64
N ARG A 172 -8.42 8.40 -3.88
CA ARG A 172 -9.49 7.51 -4.35
C ARG A 172 -8.97 6.09 -4.56
N THR A 173 -7.80 5.90 -5.20
CA THR A 173 -7.10 4.62 -5.33
C THR A 173 -6.93 3.94 -3.98
N GLN A 174 -6.47 4.68 -2.96
CA GLN A 174 -6.29 4.15 -1.62
C GLN A 174 -7.63 3.71 -0.99
N ARG A 175 -8.72 4.45 -1.21
CA ARG A 175 -10.05 4.07 -0.72
C ARG A 175 -10.57 2.81 -1.40
N PHE A 176 -10.43 2.69 -2.72
CA PHE A 176 -10.80 1.46 -3.44
C PHE A 176 -10.01 0.26 -2.92
N TYR A 177 -8.70 0.41 -2.74
CA TYR A 177 -7.86 -0.64 -2.18
C TYR A 177 -8.32 -1.07 -0.79
N GLN A 178 -8.66 -0.12 0.09
CA GLN A 178 -9.09 -0.42 1.45
C GLN A 178 -10.46 -1.10 1.52
N ARG A 179 -11.38 -0.78 0.60
CA ARG A 179 -12.74 -1.30 0.57
C ARG A 179 -12.83 -2.65 -0.15
N GLU A 180 -12.22 -2.76 -1.32
CA GLU A 180 -12.41 -3.87 -2.26
C GLU A 180 -11.13 -4.69 -2.50
N GLY A 181 -9.98 -4.23 -2.02
CA GLY A 181 -8.69 -4.84 -2.34
C GLY A 181 -8.25 -4.57 -3.78
N CYS A 182 -7.61 -5.57 -4.40
CA CYS A 182 -7.07 -5.47 -5.78
C CYS A 182 -8.12 -5.72 -6.86
N SER A 183 -9.28 -5.06 -6.75
CA SER A 183 -10.38 -5.15 -7.72
C SER A 183 -9.99 -4.56 -9.09
N ASP A 184 -10.76 -4.88 -10.13
CA ASP A 184 -10.53 -4.31 -11.47
C ASP A 184 -10.68 -2.78 -11.49
N ARG A 185 -11.54 -2.23 -10.62
CA ARG A 185 -11.69 -0.78 -10.43
C ARG A 185 -10.42 -0.17 -9.86
N TRP A 186 -9.87 -0.79 -8.82
CA TRP A 186 -8.59 -0.37 -8.26
C TRP A 186 -7.48 -0.39 -9.31
N ARG A 187 -7.35 -1.49 -10.09
CA ARG A 187 -6.35 -1.60 -11.17
C ARG A 187 -6.55 -0.53 -12.24
N SER A 188 -7.81 -0.27 -12.61
CA SER A 188 -8.17 0.80 -13.55
C SER A 188 -7.72 2.18 -13.08
N MET A 189 -7.94 2.49 -11.80
CA MET A 189 -7.53 3.75 -11.20
C MET A 189 -6.00 3.84 -11.06
N ASP A 190 -5.36 2.75 -10.64
CA ASP A 190 -3.90 2.63 -10.55
C ASP A 190 -3.23 2.86 -11.91
N GLY A 191 -3.79 2.30 -12.99
CA GLY A 191 -3.34 2.55 -14.36
C GLY A 191 -3.46 4.02 -14.78
N ALA A 192 -4.60 4.66 -14.49
CA ALA A 192 -4.79 6.09 -14.76
C ALA A 192 -3.82 6.96 -13.94
N GLN A 193 -3.57 6.60 -12.68
CA GLN A 193 -2.62 7.27 -11.80
C GLN A 193 -1.18 7.14 -12.33
N LYS A 194 -0.77 5.96 -12.82
CA LYS A 194 0.54 5.74 -13.43
C LYS A 194 0.73 6.58 -14.70
N SER A 195 -0.24 6.58 -15.59
CA SER A 195 -0.20 7.40 -16.81
C SER A 195 -0.09 8.90 -16.49
N MET A 196 -0.79 9.36 -15.46
CA MET A 196 -0.65 10.74 -14.97
C MET A 196 0.74 11.01 -14.37
N GLN A 197 1.29 10.08 -13.59
CA GLN A 197 2.64 10.20 -13.02
C GLN A 197 3.71 10.28 -14.11
N GLU A 198 3.57 9.52 -15.19
CA GLU A 198 4.44 9.65 -16.36
C GLU A 198 4.44 11.09 -16.86
N VAL A 199 3.27 11.67 -17.16
CA VAL A 199 3.15 13.06 -17.63
C VAL A 199 3.74 14.07 -16.62
N VAL A 200 3.53 13.87 -15.32
CA VAL A 200 4.12 14.72 -14.27
C VAL A 200 5.64 14.69 -14.33
N SER A 201 6.25 13.50 -14.40
CA SER A 201 7.71 13.38 -14.51
C SER A 201 8.25 14.06 -15.77
N LEU A 202 7.52 13.96 -16.90
CA LEU A 202 7.89 14.65 -18.14
C LEU A 202 7.92 16.18 -17.98
N LEU A 203 6.88 16.72 -17.33
CA LEU A 203 6.75 18.14 -17.09
C LEU A 203 7.79 18.66 -16.08
N GLU A 204 8.15 17.85 -15.08
CA GLU A 204 9.20 18.17 -14.11
C GLU A 204 10.58 18.27 -14.76
N ASP A 205 10.92 17.35 -15.67
CA ASP A 205 12.16 17.42 -16.46
C ASP A 205 12.21 18.67 -17.34
N LEU A 206 11.08 18.99 -17.99
CA LEU A 206 10.93 20.19 -18.81
C LEU A 206 11.07 21.46 -17.96
N LEU A 207 10.46 21.48 -16.77
CA LEU A 207 10.55 22.59 -15.82
C LEU A 207 11.99 22.80 -15.36
N CYS A 208 12.73 21.74 -15.04
CA CYS A 208 14.13 21.84 -14.64
C CYS A 208 14.97 22.52 -15.72
N SER A 209 14.77 22.14 -17.00
CA SER A 209 15.45 22.78 -18.13
C SER A 209 15.00 24.23 -18.33
N ALA A 210 13.72 24.52 -18.17
CA ALA A 210 13.16 25.87 -18.28
C ALA A 210 13.67 26.82 -17.19
N MET A 211 13.93 26.31 -15.98
CA MET A 211 14.51 27.07 -14.87
C MET A 211 15.95 27.54 -15.14
N LEU A 212 16.69 26.82 -15.98
CA LEU A 212 18.03 27.23 -16.44
C LEU A 212 17.97 28.30 -17.54
N GLY A 213 16.81 28.43 -18.19
CA GLY A 213 16.52 29.46 -19.17
C GLY A 213 16.00 28.90 -20.49
N LYS A 214 15.44 29.79 -21.32
CA LYS A 214 14.82 29.42 -22.61
C LYS A 214 15.82 28.82 -23.61
N GLY A 215 17.09 29.23 -23.56
CA GLY A 215 18.16 28.67 -24.40
C GLY A 215 18.47 27.22 -24.04
N GLU A 216 18.69 26.96 -22.75
CA GLU A 216 18.97 25.61 -22.23
C GLU A 216 17.80 24.66 -22.49
N LEU A 217 16.56 25.13 -22.34
CA LEU A 217 15.36 24.37 -22.69
C LEU A 217 15.36 23.93 -24.17
N ARG A 218 15.74 24.80 -25.11
CA ARG A 218 15.84 24.47 -26.54
C ARG A 218 16.95 23.45 -26.81
N VAL A 219 18.10 23.63 -26.16
CA VAL A 219 19.25 22.71 -26.29
C VAL A 219 18.84 21.32 -25.80
N ALA A 220 18.28 21.22 -24.59
CA ALA A 220 17.85 19.96 -24.00
C ALA A 220 16.83 19.21 -24.86
N TRP A 221 15.85 19.94 -25.43
CA TRP A 221 14.88 19.38 -26.36
C TRP A 221 15.54 18.86 -27.64
N SER A 222 16.41 19.65 -28.27
CA SER A 222 17.06 19.28 -29.54
C SER A 222 18.01 18.09 -29.42
N GLN A 223 18.68 17.95 -28.27
CA GLN A 223 19.63 16.88 -28.02
C GLN A 223 18.96 15.58 -27.53
N SER A 224 17.64 15.60 -27.34
CA SER A 224 16.89 14.49 -26.76
C SER A 224 17.44 14.04 -25.38
N THR A 225 18.01 14.97 -24.61
CA THR A 225 18.57 14.68 -23.28
C THR A 225 17.49 14.61 -22.19
N LEU A 226 16.25 14.94 -22.54
CA LEU A 226 15.11 14.78 -21.65
C LEU A 226 14.77 13.29 -21.54
N SER A 227 14.61 12.80 -20.31
CA SER A 227 14.58 11.38 -19.94
C SER A 227 13.55 10.53 -20.68
N TYR A 228 12.55 11.17 -21.32
CA TYR A 228 11.42 10.53 -21.96
C TYR A 228 11.61 10.15 -23.42
N LEU A 229 12.68 10.62 -24.07
CA LEU A 229 12.99 10.22 -25.44
C LEU A 229 13.57 8.80 -25.53
N HIS A 230 13.77 8.14 -24.38
CA HIS A 230 14.25 6.77 -24.26
C HIS A 230 13.17 5.76 -23.82
N LEU A 231 11.91 6.19 -23.67
CA LEU A 231 10.75 5.32 -23.40
C LEU A 231 10.06 4.92 -24.72
#